data_AF-A0A1J3E0U1-F1
#
_entry.id   AF-A0A1J3E0U1-F1
#
_cell.length_a   1.000
_cell.length_b   1.000
_cell.length_c   1.000
_cell.angle_alpha   90.00
_cell.angle_beta   90.00
_cell.angle_gamma   90.00
#
_symmetry.space_group_name_H-M   'P 1'
#
loop_
_entity.id
_entity.type
_entity.pdbx_description
1 polymer ?
#
loop_
_entity_poly.entity_id
_entity_poly.type
_entity_poly.pdbx_seq_one_letter_code
_entity_poly.pdbx_strand_id
1 'polypeptide(L)' 'GLFPPLPEETSKSSKFSSIGSRFKLQLQQLMETLNSTEPHYIRCVKPNNLLKPAIFENVNIMQQLRCGGVLEAIRISCAG' A
#
# COMPACT_ATOMS: atom_id res chain seq x y z
N GLY A 1 -26.03 20.61 -4.01
CA GLY A 1 -25.25 20.06 -5.14
C GLY A 1 -24.12 19.21 -4.59
N LEU A 2 -23.72 18.15 -5.28
CA LEU A 2 -22.67 17.22 -4.86
C LEU A 2 -21.24 17.78 -4.96
N PHE A 3 -21.09 18.97 -5.55
CA PHE A 3 -19.79 19.63 -5.72
C PHE A 3 -19.85 21.04 -5.15
N PRO A 4 -18.91 21.42 -4.26
CA PRO A 4 -18.75 22.81 -3.88
C PRO A 4 -18.27 23.63 -5.08
N PRO A 5 -18.60 24.93 -5.15
CA PRO A 5 -18.11 25.81 -6.20
C PRO A 5 -16.58 25.83 -6.17
N LEU A 6 -15.97 25.68 -7.36
CA LEU A 6 -14.52 25.81 -7.49
C LEU A 6 -14.12 27.27 -7.20
N PRO A 7 -13.00 27.50 -6.50
CA PRO A 7 -12.46 28.85 -6.34
C PRO A 7 -12.13 29.44 -7.72
N GLU A 8 -12.50 30.71 -7.94
CA GLU A 8 -12.13 31.49 -9.13
C GLU A 8 -10.60 31.64 -9.20
N GLU A 9 -9.94 30.82 -10.04
CA GLU A 9 -8.50 30.88 -10.25
C GLU A 9 -8.15 31.99 -11.26
N THR A 10 -7.55 33.07 -10.75
CA THR A 10 -6.87 34.09 -11.56
C THR A 10 -5.72 33.47 -12.36
N SER A 11 -5.91 33.34 -13.68
CA SER A 11 -4.88 33.39 -14.74
C SER A 11 -3.42 33.12 -14.33
N LYS A 12 -3.11 31.88 -13.90
CA LYS A 12 -1.75 31.33 -13.95
C LYS A 12 -1.83 29.94 -14.54
N SER A 13 -0.92 29.63 -15.46
CA SER A 13 -0.84 28.37 -16.20
C SER A 13 -1.09 27.17 -15.28
N SER A 14 -2.28 26.58 -15.40
CA SER A 14 -2.68 25.39 -14.67
C SER A 14 -1.63 24.30 -14.96
N LYS A 15 -0.76 24.04 -13.99
CA LYS A 15 0.17 22.91 -14.05
C LYS A 15 -0.69 21.68 -14.29
N PHE A 16 -0.49 21.02 -15.43
CA PHE A 16 -1.22 19.80 -15.76
C PHE A 16 -1.14 18.82 -14.58
N SER A 17 -2.25 18.71 -13.84
CA SER A 17 -2.35 17.84 -12.69
C SER A 17 -3.05 16.57 -13.14
N SER A 18 -2.26 15.55 -13.47
CA SER A 18 -2.78 14.24 -13.81
C SER A 18 -3.41 13.57 -12.59
N ILE A 19 -4.23 12.55 -12.83
CA ILE A 19 -4.74 11.68 -11.73
C ILE A 19 -3.55 11.09 -10.95
N GLY A 20 -2.47 10.73 -11.65
CA GLY A 20 -1.25 10.21 -11.02
C GLY A 20 -0.55 11.22 -10.10
N SER A 21 -0.46 12.50 -10.48
CA SER A 21 0.14 13.52 -9.61
C SER A 21 -0.69 13.77 -8.35
N ARG A 22 -2.02 13.72 -8.46
CA ARG A 22 -2.93 13.82 -7.31
C ARG A 22 -2.82 12.61 -6.38
N PHE A 23 -2.83 11.39 -6.94
CA PHE A 23 -2.67 10.16 -6.17
C PHE A 23 -1.33 10.14 -5.42
N LYS A 24 -0.23 10.53 -6.07
CA LYS A 24 1.09 10.62 -5.44
C LYS A 24 1.07 11.55 -4.22
N LEU A 25 0.46 12.73 -4.36
CA LEU A 25 0.36 13.69 -3.26
C LEU A 25 -0.45 13.12 -2.09
N GLN A 26 -1.60 12.50 -2.38
CA GLN A 26 -2.45 11.88 -1.36
C GLN A 26 -1.73 10.71 -0.65
N LEU A 27 -1.00 9.88 -1.41
CA LEU A 27 -0.21 8.79 -0.84
C LEU A 27 0.91 9.32 0.06
N GLN A 28 1.59 10.40 -0.33
CA GLN A 28 2.62 11.02 0.49
C GLN A 28 2.05 11.52 1.82
N GLN A 29 0.93 12.25 1.79
CA GLN A 29 0.25 12.76 2.99
C GLN A 29 -0.21 11.62 3.92
N LEU A 30 -0.70 10.52 3.34
CA LEU A 30 -1.06 9.32 4.09
C LEU A 30 0.16 8.70 4.78
N MET A 31 1.27 8.55 4.05
CA MET A 31 2.51 7.99 4.60
C MET A 31 3.09 8.88 5.71
N GLU A 32 3.06 10.21 5.57
CA GLU A 32 3.44 11.15 6.64
C GLU A 32 2.61 10.93 7.91
N THR A 33 1.29 10.75 7.75
CA THR A 33 0.39 10.47 8.89
C THR A 33 0.73 9.15 9.56
N LEU A 34 0.86 8.06 8.79
CA LEU A 34 1.17 6.74 9.33
C LEU A 34 2.55 6.69 10.01
N ASN A 35 3.55 7.36 9.44
CA ASN A 35 4.91 7.43 9.99
C ASN A 35 5.00 8.19 11.31
N SER A 36 3.99 8.99 11.67
CA SER A 36 3.90 9.65 12.98
C SER A 36 3.33 8.76 14.09
N THR A 37 2.95 7.51 13.75
CA THR A 37 2.38 6.52 14.68
C THR A 37 3.33 5.33 14.89
N GLU A 38 3.01 4.45 15.84
CA GLU A 38 3.66 3.14 15.96
C GLU A 38 2.98 2.14 15.01
N PRO A 39 3.68 1.63 13.97
CA PRO A 39 3.05 0.79 12.98
C PRO A 39 2.96 -0.67 13.43
N HIS A 40 1.80 -1.29 13.17
CA HIS A 40 1.59 -2.73 13.31
C HIS A 40 1.28 -3.34 11.95
N TYR A 41 2.04 -4.34 11.53
CA TYR A 41 1.94 -4.93 10.20
C TYR A 41 1.28 -6.31 10.22
N ILE A 42 0.28 -6.51 9.35
CA ILE A 42 -0.34 -7.81 9.09
C ILE A 42 0.01 -8.23 7.66
N ARG A 43 0.58 -9.44 7.50
CA ARG A 43 0.92 -10.02 6.19
C ARG A 43 -0.05 -11.14 5.85
N CYS A 44 -1.00 -10.86 4.97
CA CYS A 44 -1.94 -11.85 4.47
C CYS A 44 -1.27 -12.80 3.48
N VAL A 45 -1.64 -14.09 3.51
CA VAL A 45 -1.15 -15.12 2.59
C VAL A 45 -2.34 -15.82 1.95
N LYS A 46 -2.37 -15.86 0.62
CA LYS A 46 -3.36 -16.62 -0.15
C LYS A 46 -2.91 -18.08 -0.27
N PRO A 47 -3.66 -19.05 0.29
CA PRO A 47 -3.19 -20.43 0.40
C PRO A 47 -3.29 -21.20 -0.93
N ASN A 48 -4.20 -20.82 -1.83
CA ASN A 48 -4.37 -21.40 -3.16
C ASN A 48 -5.09 -20.44 -4.11
N ASN A 49 -4.94 -20.63 -5.42
CA ASN A 49 -5.62 -19.81 -6.43
C ASN A 49 -7.04 -20.27 -6.80
N LEU A 50 -7.44 -21.46 -6.36
CA LEU A 50 -8.75 -22.04 -6.62
C LEU A 50 -9.88 -21.44 -5.77
N LEU A 51 -9.55 -20.57 -4.80
CA LEU A 51 -10.50 -19.97 -3.86
C LEU A 51 -11.26 -21.02 -3.03
N LYS A 52 -10.60 -22.14 -2.72
CA LYS A 52 -11.19 -23.23 -1.94
C LYS A 52 -10.55 -23.34 -0.56
N PRO A 53 -11.32 -23.71 0.48
CA PRO A 53 -10.76 -23.98 1.80
C PRO A 53 -9.84 -25.23 1.77
N ALA A 54 -8.95 -25.32 2.74
CA ALA A 54 -8.10 -26.49 3.00
C ALA A 54 -7.14 -26.92 1.85
N ILE A 55 -6.91 -26.08 0.84
CA ILE A 55 -5.88 -26.31 -0.19
C ILE A 55 -4.68 -25.40 0.08
N PHE A 56 -3.49 -26.00 0.16
CA PHE A 56 -2.23 -25.32 0.45
C PHE A 56 -1.22 -25.51 -0.70
N GLU A 57 -0.91 -24.43 -1.42
CA GLU A 57 0.02 -24.41 -2.54
C GLU A 57 1.39 -23.89 -2.09
N ASN A 58 2.29 -24.82 -1.73
CA ASN A 58 3.58 -24.48 -1.12
C ASN A 58 4.40 -23.47 -1.93
N VAL A 59 4.55 -23.66 -3.25
CA VAL A 59 5.36 -22.77 -4.10
C VAL A 59 4.84 -21.33 -4.08
N ASN A 60 3.52 -21.16 -4.22
CA ASN A 60 2.89 -19.83 -4.23
C ASN A 60 2.99 -19.15 -2.87
N ILE A 61 2.86 -19.91 -1.78
CA ILE A 61 3.00 -19.40 -0.41
C ILE A 61 4.45 -18.99 -0.15
N MET A 62 5.44 -19.82 -0.53
CA MET A 62 6.85 -19.50 -0.37
C MET A 62 7.24 -18.23 -1.12
N GLN A 63 6.70 -18.02 -2.33
CA GLN A 63 6.90 -16.78 -3.07
C GLN A 63 6.29 -15.58 -2.34
N GLN A 64 5.05 -15.69 -1.83
CA GLN A 64 4.41 -14.63 -1.05
C GLN A 64 5.19 -14.28 0.22
N LEU A 65 5.73 -15.27 0.94
CA LEU A 65 6.55 -15.04 2.14
C LEU A 65 7.84 -14.28 1.84
N ARG A 66 8.47 -14.56 0.68
CA ARG A 66 9.64 -13.81 0.19
C ARG A 66 9.26 -12.39 -0.22
N CYS A 67 8.26 -12.23 -1.08
CA CYS A 67 7.81 -10.92 -1.57
C CYS A 67 7.25 -10.03 -0.45
N GLY A 68 6.61 -10.63 0.55
CA GLY A 68 6.07 -9.95 1.73
C GLY A 68 7.13 -9.63 2.79
N GLY A 69 8.39 -10.01 2.57
CA GLY A 69 9.50 -9.76 3.51
C GLY A 69 9.40 -10.56 4.82
N VAL A 70 8.54 -11.57 4.90
CA VAL A 70 8.33 -12.34 6.14
C VAL A 70 9.57 -13.13 6.52
N LEU A 71 10.20 -13.79 5.54
CA LEU A 71 11.43 -14.55 5.79
C LEU A 71 12.58 -13.64 6.25
N GLU A 72 12.63 -12.43 5.70
CA GLU A 72 13.64 -11.44 6.05
C GLU A 72 13.41 -10.86 7.44
N ALA A 73 12.14 -10.59 7.79
CA ALA A 73 11.77 -10.15 9.14
C ALA A 73 12.18 -11.19 10.19
N ILE A 74 11.92 -12.48 9.95
CA ILE A 74 12.38 -13.57 10.83
C ILE A 74 13.91 -13.55 10.97
N ARG A 75 14.63 -13.43 9.85
CA ARG A 75 16.09 -13.39 9.85
C ARG A 75 16.63 -12.23 10.70
N ILE A 76 16.04 -11.05 10.60
CA ILE A 76 16.41 -9.88 11.41
C ILE A 76 16.10 -10.12 12.89
N SER A 77 14.93 -10.65 13.20
CA SER A 77 14.52 -10.96 14.58
C SER A 77 15.43 -12.00 15.26
N CYS A 78 15.99 -12.95 14.51
CA CYS A 78 16.89 -13.96 15.06
C CYS A 78 18.36 -13.49 15.18
N ALA A 79 18.72 -12.33 14.61
CA ALA A 79 20.09 -11.82 14.59
C ALA A 79 20.44 -10.91 15.79
N GLY A 80 19.44 -10.54 16.60
CA GLY A 80 19.61 -9.86 17.89
C GLY A 80 19.38 -10.80 19.06
#